data_AF-A0A951DEF7-F1
#
_entry.id   AF-A0A951DEF7-F1
#
_cell.length_a   1.000
_cell.length_b   1.000
_cell.length_c   1.000
_cell.angle_alpha   90.00
_cell.angle_beta   90.00
_cell.angle_gamma   90.00
#
_symmetry.space_group_name_H-M   'P 1'
#
loop_
_entity.id
_entity.type
_entity.pdbx_description
1 polymer ?
#
loop_
_entity_poly.entity_id
_entity_poly.type
_entity_poly.pdbx_seq_one_letter_code
_entity_poly.pdbx_strand_id
1 'polypeptide(L)' 'MSVLRNHVVLMFLYSVATALFFALLWRETRRDQIRLFVIVFVALFIGGVALGWAMFPFPIK' A
#
# COMPACT_ATOMS: atom_id res chain seq x y z
N MET A 1 21.87 4.89 -10.42
CA MET A 1 20.59 5.41 -9.90
C MET A 1 20.06 4.37 -8.92
N SER A 2 20.08 4.66 -7.61
CA SER A 2 19.73 3.67 -6.57
C SER A 2 18.26 3.25 -6.67
N VAL A 3 18.00 1.94 -6.72
CA VAL A 3 16.65 1.35 -6.77
C VAL A 3 15.80 1.80 -5.56
N LEU A 4 16.44 2.10 -4.43
CA LEU A 4 15.81 2.62 -3.21
C LEU A 4 15.26 4.05 -3.34
N ARG A 5 15.67 4.82 -4.36
CA ARG A 5 15.14 6.17 -4.62
C ARG A 5 13.95 6.15 -5.58
N ASN A 6 13.53 4.98 -6.04
CA ASN A 6 12.36 4.89 -6.89
C ASN A 6 11.09 4.98 -6.02
N HIS A 7 10.27 6.01 -6.27
CA HIS A 7 9.09 6.31 -5.46
C HIS A 7 8.10 5.13 -5.43
N VAL A 8 7.99 4.42 -6.55
CA VAL A 8 7.15 3.22 -6.69
C VAL A 8 7.63 2.09 -5.78
N VAL A 9 8.95 1.90 -5.65
CA VAL A 9 9.53 0.85 -4.80
C VAL A 9 9.26 1.15 -3.32
N LEU A 10 9.34 2.43 -2.93
CA LEU A 10 9.02 2.86 -1.57
C LEU A 10 7.53 2.69 -1.24
N MET A 11 6.63 3.03 -2.18
CA MET A 11 5.19 2.79 -2.00
C MET A 11 4.88 1.30 -1.86
N PHE A 12 5.54 0.44 -2.65
CA PHE A 12 5.38 -1.00 -2.55
C PHE A 12 5.85 -1.55 -1.20
N LEU A 13 7.08 -1.19 -0.78
CA LEU A 13 7.62 -1.59 0.52
C LEU A 13 6.74 -1.12 1.69
N TYR A 14 6.27 0.12 1.63
CA TYR A 14 5.39 0.68 2.66
C TYR A 14 4.05 -0.06 2.72
N SER A 15 3.37 -0.23 1.58
CA SER A 15 2.09 -0.93 1.54
C SER A 15 2.20 -2.39 1.99
N VAL A 16 3.27 -3.11 1.62
CA VAL A 16 3.54 -4.45 2.12
C VAL A 16 3.74 -4.45 3.64
N ALA A 17 4.61 -3.58 4.16
CA ALA A 17 4.92 -3.53 5.59
C ALA A 17 3.69 -3.19 6.45
N THR A 18 2.92 -2.18 6.04
CA THR A 18 1.69 -1.77 6.73
C THR A 18 0.62 -2.85 6.67
N ALA A 19 0.42 -3.49 5.52
CA ALA A 19 -0.53 -4.59 5.39
C ALA A 19 -0.14 -5.79 6.28
N LEU A 20 1.15 -6.12 6.35
CA LEU A 20 1.68 -7.17 7.21
C LEU A 20 1.46 -6.87 8.69
N PHE A 21 1.70 -5.61 9.09
CA PHE A 21 1.48 -5.16 10.46
C PHE A 21 0.01 -5.28 10.86
N PHE A 22 -0.91 -4.78 10.04
CA PHE A 22 -2.35 -4.89 10.31
C PHE A 22 -2.85 -6.33 10.29
N ALA A 23 -2.36 -7.16 9.36
CA ALA A 23 -2.72 -8.57 9.31
C ALA A 23 -2.31 -9.28 10.61
N LEU A 24 -1.04 -9.16 11.00
CA LEU A 24 -0.50 -9.80 12.20
C LEU A 24 -1.16 -9.29 13.49
N LEU A 25 -1.49 -8.00 13.56
CA LEU A 25 -2.06 -7.39 14.76
C LEU A 25 -3.56 -7.71 14.97
N TRP A 26 -4.34 -7.84 13.91
CA TRP A 26 -5.81 -7.86 14.02
C TRP A 26 -6.45 -9.25 14.04
N ARG A 27 -5.79 -10.31 13.53
CA ARG A 27 -6.39 -11.66 13.41
C ARG A 27 -5.41 -12.72 13.88
N GLU A 28 -5.89 -13.69 14.67
CA GLU A 28 -5.10 -14.86 15.09
C GLU A 28 -5.16 -16.01 14.07
N THR A 29 -6.19 -16.07 13.22
CA THR A 29 -6.37 -17.15 12.25
C THR A 29 -5.66 -16.83 10.92
N ARG A 30 -4.75 -17.72 10.49
CA ARG A 30 -3.94 -17.53 9.25
C ARG A 30 -4.77 -17.17 8.00
N ARG A 31 -5.96 -17.74 7.82
CA ARG A 31 -6.84 -17.43 6.67
C ARG A 31 -7.35 -15.99 6.70
N ASP A 32 -7.79 -15.53 7.86
CA ASP A 32 -8.30 -14.16 8.01
C ASP A 32 -7.18 -13.12 7.96
N GLN A 33 -5.99 -13.48 8.45
CA GLN A 33 -4.75 -12.70 8.29
C GLN A 33 -4.43 -12.45 6.82
N ILE A 34 -4.42 -13.49 5.98
CA ILE A 34 -4.13 -13.35 4.55
C ILE A 34 -5.22 -12.51 3.87
N ARG A 35 -6.49 -12.70 4.25
CA ARG A 35 -7.59 -11.93 3.68
C ARG A 35 -7.48 -10.44 4.02
N LEU A 36 -7.20 -10.10 5.28
CA LEU A 36 -6.94 -8.71 5.69
C LEU A 36 -5.70 -8.13 5.04
N PHE A 37 -4.61 -8.91 4.97
CA PHE A 37 -3.37 -8.50 4.30
C PHE A 37 -3.66 -8.07 2.86
N VAL A 38 -4.34 -8.93 2.09
CA VAL A 38 -4.65 -8.64 0.68
C VAL A 38 -5.57 -7.43 0.55
N ILE A 39 -6.62 -7.33 1.38
CA ILE A 39 -7.54 -6.18 1.34
C ILE A 39 -6.80 -4.87 1.64
N VAL A 40 -6.00 -4.83 2.72
CA VAL A 40 -5.27 -3.63 3.16
C VAL A 40 -4.17 -3.28 2.16
N PHE A 41 -3.43 -4.26 1.66
CA PHE A 41 -2.40 -4.07 0.63
C PHE A 41 -3.01 -3.46 -0.64
N VAL A 42 -4.08 -4.06 -1.15
CA VAL A 42 -4.76 -3.59 -2.37
C VAL A 42 -5.34 -2.19 -2.14
N ALA A 43 -5.96 -1.92 -0.98
CA ALA A 43 -6.49 -0.60 -0.66
C ALA A 43 -5.40 0.48 -0.58
N LEU A 44 -4.25 0.19 0.04
CA LEU A 44 -3.12 1.12 0.13
C LEU A 44 -2.43 1.33 -1.22
N PHE A 45 -2.20 0.26 -1.97
CA PHE A 45 -1.50 0.32 -3.25
C PHE A 45 -2.37 0.99 -4.32
N ILE A 46 -3.58 0.49 -4.54
CA ILE A 46 -4.51 1.09 -5.51
C ILE A 46 -4.97 2.47 -5.03
N GLY A 47 -5.25 2.66 -3.74
CA GLY A 47 -5.61 3.97 -3.19
C GLY A 47 -4.50 5.00 -3.37
N GLY A 48 -3.25 4.64 -3.10
CA GLY A 48 -2.09 5.51 -3.32
C GLY A 48 -1.90 5.87 -4.79
N VAL A 49 -2.04 4.90 -5.70
CA VAL A 49 -1.93 5.13 -7.15
C VAL A 49 -3.11 5.97 -7.66
N ALA A 50 -4.34 5.67 -7.23
CA ALA A 50 -5.54 6.41 -7.60
C ALA A 50 -5.50 7.85 -7.08
N LEU A 51 -5.01 8.08 -5.87
CA LEU A 51 -4.78 9.42 -5.33
C LEU A 51 -3.69 10.17 -6.10
N GLY A 52 -2.57 9.51 -6.40
CA GLY A 52 -1.52 10.09 -7.25
C GLY A 52 -2.01 10.45 -8.65
N TRP A 53 -2.87 9.62 -9.23
CA TRP A 53 -3.52 9.89 -10.51
C TRP A 53 -4.57 10.99 -10.41
N ALA A 54 -5.35 11.03 -9.33
CA ALA A 54 -6.32 12.08 -9.04
C ALA A 54 -5.66 13.44 -8.77
N MET A 55 -4.40 13.49 -8.35
CA MET A 55 -3.63 14.73 -8.25
C MET A 55 -3.18 15.28 -9.62
N PHE A 56 -3.11 14.44 -10.67
CA PHE A 56 -2.73 14.85 -12.02
C PHE A 56 -3.70 15.82 -12.72
N PRO A 57 -5.05 15.66 -12.63
CA PRO A 57 -6.01 16.58 -13.22
C PRO A 57 -6.21 17.89 -12.42
N PHE A 58 -5.65 18.02 -11.22
CA PHE A 58 -5.68 19.26 -10.44
C PHE A 58 -4.29 19.93 -10.46
N PRO A 59 -3.93 20.66 -11.53
CA PRO A 59 -2.78 21.55 -11.47
C PRO A 59 -3.07 22.62 -10.43
N ILE A 60 -2.45 22.51 -9.27
CA ILE A 60 -2.36 23.61 -8.31
C ILE A 60 -1.53 24.69 -9.03
N LYS A 61 -2.22 25.69 -9.58
CA LYS A 61 -1.62 26.94 -10.05
C LYS A 61 -1.04 27.71 -8.86
#